data_AF-A0A1E5QWA9-F1
#
_entry.id   AF-A0A1E5QWA9-F1
#
_cell.length_a   1.000
_cell.length_b   1.000
_cell.length_c   1.000
_cell.angle_alpha   90.00
_cell.angle_beta   90.00
_cell.angle_gamma   90.00
#
_symmetry.space_group_name_H-M   'P 1'
#
loop_
_entity.id
_entity.type
_entity.pdbx_description
1 polymer ?
#
loop_
_entity_poly.entity_id
_entity_poly.type
_entity_poly.pdbx_seq_one_letter_code
_entity_poly.pdbx_strand_id
1 'polypeptide(L)'
;MKLIIAPQSQAKTQVEKLFSIAQKADNSTTKNQDVIELLEKILTYKFSNYSREELARMFTLSDFKKTRFYQETYAEGKIDAKISSIPNLLKLGLTAEQIAQALELDIELVKKVAENEQN
;
A
#
# COMPACT_ATOMS: atom_id res chain seq x y z
N MET A 1 18.62 -3.36 -16.51
CA MET A 1 17.98 -2.03 -16.74
C MET A 1 17.14 -1.93 -18.03
N LYS A 2 16.63 -3.04 -18.61
CA LYS A 2 15.87 -2.97 -19.89
C LYS A 2 14.36 -2.73 -19.72
N LEU A 3 13.86 -2.79 -18.49
CA LEU A 3 12.44 -2.65 -18.17
C LEU A 3 11.99 -1.21 -17.97
N ILE A 4 12.87 -0.29 -17.58
CA ILE A 4 12.52 1.12 -17.28
C ILE A 4 12.21 1.92 -18.55
N ILE A 5 12.75 1.49 -19.70
CA ILE A 5 12.67 2.22 -20.99
C ILE A 5 11.65 1.58 -21.96
N ALA A 6 11.09 0.42 -21.62
CA ALA A 6 10.14 -0.28 -22.48
C ALA A 6 8.77 0.45 -22.55
N PRO A 7 8.08 0.42 -23.71
CA PRO A 7 6.69 0.86 -23.84
C PRO A 7 5.80 0.21 -22.79
N GLN A 8 4.83 0.95 -22.26
CA GLN A 8 4.03 0.53 -21.11
C GLN A 8 3.31 -0.82 -21.29
N SER A 9 2.88 -1.13 -22.52
CA SER A 9 2.30 -2.43 -22.89
C SER A 9 3.29 -3.59 -22.76
N GLN A 10 4.56 -3.39 -23.16
CA GLN A 10 5.62 -4.39 -23.04
C GLN A 10 6.09 -4.57 -21.59
N ALA A 11 6.07 -3.49 -20.80
CA ALA A 11 6.33 -3.57 -19.37
C ALA A 11 5.28 -4.44 -18.67
N LYS A 12 3.99 -4.28 -19.01
CA LYS A 12 2.90 -5.13 -18.48
C LYS A 12 3.13 -6.62 -18.77
N THR A 13 3.39 -6.99 -20.01
CA THR A 13 3.62 -8.40 -20.39
C THR A 13 4.86 -8.99 -19.70
N GLN A 14 5.93 -8.21 -19.52
CA GLN A 14 7.10 -8.68 -18.79
C GLN A 14 6.81 -8.85 -17.29
N VAL A 15 6.03 -7.94 -16.70
CA VAL A 15 5.57 -8.05 -15.32
C VAL A 15 4.69 -9.29 -15.12
N GLU A 16 3.73 -9.55 -16.02
CA GLU A 16 2.90 -10.77 -16.00
C GLU A 16 3.73 -12.06 -16.11
N LYS A 17 4.79 -12.04 -16.93
CA LYS A 17 5.73 -13.16 -17.05
C LYS A 17 6.52 -13.39 -15.77
N LEU A 18 6.97 -12.31 -15.12
CA LEU A 18 7.66 -12.37 -13.84
C LEU A 18 6.73 -12.89 -12.74
N PHE A 19 5.46 -12.46 -12.72
CA PHE A 19 4.44 -13.00 -11.82
C PHE A 19 4.23 -14.52 -12.02
N SER A 20 4.14 -14.97 -13.26
CA SER A 20 3.98 -16.40 -13.58
C SER A 20 5.17 -17.25 -13.10
N ILE A 21 6.36 -16.66 -13.03
CA ILE A 21 7.57 -17.32 -12.52
C ILE A 21 7.52 -17.37 -10.99
N ALA A 22 7.16 -16.27 -10.34
CA ALA A 22 7.05 -16.20 -8.88
C ALA A 22 5.97 -17.13 -8.30
N GLN A 23 4.83 -17.31 -8.98
CA GLN A 23 3.75 -18.21 -8.53
C GLN A 23 4.14 -19.70 -8.54
N LYS A 24 5.10 -20.10 -9.38
CA LYS A 24 5.52 -21.51 -9.51
C LYS A 24 6.63 -21.91 -8.52
N ALA A 25 7.26 -20.95 -7.86
CA ALA A 25 8.31 -21.18 -6.91
C ALA A 25 7.78 -20.96 -5.48
N ASP A 26 7.95 -21.94 -4.60
CA ASP A 26 7.70 -21.77 -3.17
C ASP A 26 8.45 -20.52 -2.66
N ASN A 27 7.80 -19.76 -1.76
CA ASN A 27 8.18 -18.42 -1.30
C ASN A 27 9.58 -18.31 -0.63
N SER A 28 10.41 -19.36 -0.64
CA SER A 28 11.70 -19.46 0.05
C SER A 28 12.94 -19.35 -0.85
N THR A 29 12.78 -19.22 -2.18
CA THR A 29 13.94 -19.13 -3.08
C THR A 29 14.36 -17.68 -3.35
N THR A 30 15.68 -17.42 -3.40
CA THR A 30 16.29 -16.10 -3.67
C THR A 30 15.75 -15.43 -4.94
N LYS A 31 15.37 -16.25 -5.94
CA LYS A 31 14.75 -15.79 -7.19
C LYS A 31 13.39 -15.12 -7.00
N ASN A 32 12.61 -15.49 -5.97
CA ASN A 32 11.34 -14.83 -5.66
C ASN A 32 11.54 -13.47 -5.02
N GLN A 33 12.57 -13.31 -4.19
CA GLN A 33 12.94 -12.01 -3.62
C GLN A 33 13.40 -11.04 -4.72
N ASP A 34 14.22 -11.51 -5.67
CA ASP A 34 14.64 -10.72 -6.84
C ASP A 34 13.44 -10.26 -7.69
N VAL A 35 12.42 -11.11 -7.83
CA VAL A 35 11.19 -10.79 -8.57
C VAL A 35 10.35 -9.77 -7.82
N ILE A 36 10.20 -9.90 -6.49
CA ILE A 36 9.50 -8.92 -5.65
C ILE A 36 10.20 -7.56 -5.71
N GLU A 37 11.53 -7.52 -5.59
CA GLU A 37 12.30 -6.28 -5.66
C GLU A 37 12.22 -5.61 -7.04
N LEU A 38 12.18 -6.42 -8.11
CA LEU A 38 11.99 -5.90 -9.47
C LEU A 38 10.57 -5.34 -9.67
N LEU A 39 9.55 -5.99 -9.10
CA LEU A 39 8.17 -5.47 -9.11
C LEU A 39 8.10 -4.14 -8.36
N GLU A 40 8.70 -4.03 -7.18
CA GLU A 40 8.76 -2.79 -6.41
C GLU A 40 9.41 -1.66 -7.20
N LYS A 41 10.57 -1.92 -7.84
CA LYS A 41 11.20 -0.93 -8.72
C LYS A 41 10.29 -0.54 -9.89
N ILE A 42 9.60 -1.48 -10.53
CA ILE A 42 8.72 -1.17 -11.66
C ILE A 42 7.51 -0.35 -11.21
N LEU A 43 6.91 -0.67 -10.07
CA LEU A 43 5.76 0.05 -9.52
C LEU A 43 6.11 1.49 -9.15
N THR A 44 7.24 1.68 -8.46
CA THR A 44 7.73 3.01 -8.07
C THR A 44 8.12 3.86 -9.28
N TYR A 45 8.75 3.28 -10.32
CA TYR A 45 9.28 4.07 -11.44
C TYR A 45 8.34 4.22 -12.65
N LYS A 46 7.53 3.22 -12.98
CA LYS A 46 6.67 3.25 -14.19
C LYS A 46 5.21 3.50 -13.91
N PHE A 47 4.77 3.20 -12.69
CA PHE A 47 3.36 3.25 -12.34
C PHE A 47 3.06 4.28 -11.24
N SER A 48 3.94 5.27 -11.06
CA SER A 48 3.77 6.36 -10.08
C SER A 48 2.46 7.13 -10.24
N ASN A 49 1.87 7.12 -11.44
CA ASN A 49 0.63 7.84 -11.76
C ASN A 49 -0.63 6.97 -11.66
N TYR A 50 -0.50 5.68 -11.33
CA TYR A 50 -1.63 4.76 -11.21
C TYR A 50 -2.05 4.62 -9.75
N SER A 51 -3.36 4.63 -9.51
CA SER A 51 -3.92 4.36 -8.19
C SER A 51 -3.62 2.91 -7.76
N ARG A 52 -3.68 2.67 -6.45
CA ARG A 52 -3.53 1.33 -5.89
C ARG A 52 -4.59 0.36 -6.44
N GLU A 53 -5.83 0.80 -6.63
CA GLU A 53 -6.86 -0.04 -7.26
C GLU A 53 -6.57 -0.31 -8.73
N GLU A 54 -6.04 0.66 -9.47
CA GLU A 54 -5.69 0.49 -10.87
C GLU A 54 -4.55 -0.52 -11.03
N LEU A 55 -3.53 -0.43 -10.17
CA LEU A 55 -2.43 -1.40 -10.16
C LEU A 55 -2.91 -2.79 -9.76
N ALA A 56 -3.78 -2.88 -8.76
CA ALA A 56 -4.38 -4.13 -8.34
C ALA A 56 -5.31 -4.74 -9.40
N ARG A 57 -5.93 -3.94 -10.27
CA ARG A 57 -6.71 -4.45 -11.41
C ARG A 57 -5.83 -4.86 -12.59
N MET A 58 -4.69 -4.18 -12.77
CA MET A 58 -3.74 -4.45 -13.85
C MET A 58 -2.89 -5.70 -13.61
N PHE A 59 -2.62 -6.03 -12.34
CA PHE A 59 -1.84 -7.19 -11.92
C PHE A 59 -2.72 -8.13 -11.10
N THR A 60 -2.50 -9.44 -11.15
CA THR A 60 -3.30 -10.38 -10.34
C THR A 60 -3.20 -10.02 -8.84
N LEU A 61 -4.30 -9.52 -8.29
CA LEU A 61 -4.51 -8.98 -6.93
C LEU A 61 -3.82 -9.79 -5.80
N SER A 62 -3.72 -11.10 -5.96
CA SER A 62 -3.17 -12.03 -4.97
C SER A 62 -1.67 -11.87 -4.72
N ASP A 63 -0.89 -11.48 -5.73
CA ASP A 63 0.58 -11.41 -5.62
C ASP A 63 1.08 -9.98 -5.43
N PHE A 64 0.37 -8.99 -5.98
CA PHE A 64 0.63 -7.58 -5.69
C PHE A 64 0.50 -7.27 -4.20
N LYS A 65 -0.49 -7.87 -3.52
CA LYS A 65 -0.68 -7.78 -2.07
C LYS A 65 0.49 -8.33 -1.24
N LYS A 66 1.35 -9.18 -1.82
CA LYS A 66 2.52 -9.76 -1.15
C LYS A 66 3.78 -8.89 -1.28
N THR A 67 3.76 -7.86 -2.14
CA THR A 67 4.90 -6.94 -2.26
C THR A 67 5.04 -6.12 -0.99
N ARG A 68 6.28 -5.83 -0.59
CA ARG A 68 6.54 -5.02 0.61
C ARG A 68 5.99 -3.61 0.42
N PHE A 69 6.14 -3.06 -0.79
CA PHE A 69 5.53 -1.80 -1.19
C PHE A 69 4.01 -1.78 -0.94
N TYR A 70 3.25 -2.79 -1.40
CA TYR A 70 1.81 -2.82 -1.12
C TYR A 70 1.51 -2.90 0.37
N GLN A 71 2.24 -3.71 1.13
CA GLN A 71 2.02 -3.88 2.57
C GLN A 71 2.30 -2.59 3.35
N GLU A 72 3.40 -1.91 3.04
CA GLU A 72 3.77 -0.63 3.64
C GLU A 72 2.75 0.44 3.29
N THR A 73 2.43 0.64 2.00
CA THR A 73 1.46 1.67 1.59
C THR A 73 0.03 1.34 2.06
N TYR A 74 -0.36 0.06 2.13
CA TYR A 74 -1.67 -0.33 2.68
C TYR A 74 -1.74 -0.11 4.19
N ALA A 75 -0.68 -0.39 4.93
CA ALA A 75 -0.59 -0.09 6.36
C ALA A 75 -0.68 1.42 6.61
N GLU A 76 0.06 2.23 5.86
CA GLU A 76 -0.03 3.69 5.87
C GLU A 76 -1.45 4.16 5.56
N GLY A 77 -2.07 3.64 4.50
CA GLY A 77 -3.44 3.99 4.14
C GLY A 77 -4.49 3.60 5.21
N LYS A 78 -4.26 2.51 5.95
CA LYS A 78 -5.12 2.14 7.09
C LYS A 78 -4.97 3.12 8.25
N ILE A 79 -3.74 3.58 8.52
CA ILE A 79 -3.47 4.59 9.55
C ILE A 79 -4.10 5.93 9.13
N ASP A 80 -3.90 6.37 7.89
CA ASP A 80 -4.48 7.61 7.37
C ASP A 80 -6.01 7.60 7.42
N ALA A 81 -6.64 6.47 7.09
CA ALA A 81 -8.09 6.32 7.17
C ALA A 81 -8.59 6.40 8.62
N LYS A 82 -7.88 5.76 9.57
CA LYS A 82 -8.20 5.87 11.00
C LYS A 82 -8.07 7.31 11.46
N ILE A 83 -6.97 7.99 11.14
CA ILE A 83 -6.74 9.41 11.50
C ILE A 83 -7.83 10.31 10.92
N SER A 84 -8.17 10.14 9.63
CA SER A 84 -9.19 10.94 8.94
C SER A 84 -10.60 10.74 9.50
N SER A 85 -10.84 9.64 10.23
CA SER A 85 -12.12 9.40 10.91
C SER A 85 -12.26 10.12 12.25
N ILE A 86 -11.14 10.53 12.87
CA ILE A 86 -11.11 11.15 14.21
C ILE A 86 -12.04 12.37 14.31
N PRO A 87 -12.03 13.35 13.37
CA PRO A 87 -12.89 14.52 13.49
C PRO A 87 -14.39 14.18 13.53
N ASN A 88 -14.82 13.20 12.73
CA ASN A 88 -16.22 12.77 12.71
C ASN A 88 -16.59 12.05 14.01
N LEU A 89 -15.68 11.24 14.58
CA LEU A 89 -15.91 10.57 15.86
C LEU A 89 -15.98 11.58 17.02
N LEU A 90 -15.15 12.63 16.99
CA LEU A 90 -15.24 13.74 17.96
C LEU A 90 -16.59 14.46 17.84
N LYS A 91 -17.07 14.73 16.62
CA LYS A 91 -18.40 15.34 16.37
C LYS A 91 -19.56 14.48 16.87
N LEU A 92 -19.37 13.16 16.93
CA LEU A 92 -20.34 12.23 17.51
C LEU A 92 -20.26 12.16 19.06
N GLY A 93 -19.39 12.95 19.68
CA GLY A 93 -19.27 13.07 21.13
C GLY A 93 -18.35 12.03 21.78
N LEU A 94 -17.58 11.26 21.00
CA LEU A 94 -16.59 10.35 21.57
C LEU A 94 -15.40 11.13 22.14
N THR A 95 -14.84 10.68 23.26
CA THR A 95 -13.62 11.27 23.81
C THR A 95 -12.38 10.80 23.06
N ALA A 96 -11.27 11.55 23.17
CA ALA A 96 -10.00 11.17 22.57
C ALA A 96 -9.54 9.77 23.03
N GLU A 97 -9.77 9.43 24.30
CA GLU A 97 -9.44 8.12 24.89
C GLU A 97 -10.28 6.99 24.26
N GLN A 98 -11.58 7.21 24.07
CA GLN A 98 -12.47 6.24 23.43
C GLN A 98 -12.08 6.02 21.96
N ILE A 99 -11.72 7.10 21.26
CA ILE A 99 -11.30 7.04 19.86
C ILE A 99 -9.96 6.31 19.73
N ALA A 100 -8.98 6.63 20.59
CA ALA A 100 -7.68 5.97 20.61
C ALA A 100 -7.83 4.45 20.84
N GLN A 101 -8.69 4.07 21.79
CA GLN A 101 -8.99 2.66 22.04
C GLN A 101 -9.69 1.98 20.86
N ALA A 102 -10.74 2.61 20.31
CA ALA A 102 -11.54 2.03 19.23
C ALA A 102 -10.76 1.90 17.91
N LEU A 103 -9.86 2.84 17.64
CA LEU A 103 -9.02 2.85 16.45
C LEU A 103 -7.66 2.19 16.67
N GLU A 104 -7.34 1.70 17.87
CA GLU A 104 -6.01 1.19 18.24
C GLU A 104 -4.90 2.17 17.84
N LEU A 105 -5.09 3.44 18.15
CA LEU A 105 -4.14 4.52 17.87
C LEU A 105 -3.54 5.03 19.17
N ASP A 106 -2.37 5.67 19.04
CA ASP A 106 -1.77 6.39 20.16
C ASP A 106 -2.66 7.58 20.58
N ILE A 107 -2.87 7.73 21.88
CA ILE A 107 -3.71 8.80 22.44
C ILE A 107 -3.13 10.20 22.16
N GLU A 108 -1.81 10.35 22.11
CA GLU A 108 -1.16 11.63 21.79
C GLU A 108 -1.45 12.03 20.34
N LEU A 109 -1.44 11.07 19.43
CA LEU A 109 -1.80 11.28 18.02
C LEU A 109 -3.26 11.73 17.89
N VAL A 110 -4.18 11.08 18.61
CA VAL A 110 -5.60 11.44 18.58
C VAL A 110 -5.83 12.84 19.14
N LYS A 111 -5.17 13.20 20.25
CA LYS A 111 -5.24 14.53 20.85
C LYS A 111 -4.72 15.61 19.90
N LYS A 112 -3.59 15.39 19.25
CA LYS A 112 -3.02 16.33 18.28
C LYS A 112 -3.97 16.61 17.11
N VAL A 113 -4.67 15.58 16.62
CA VAL A 113 -5.67 15.75 15.56
C VAL A 113 -6.90 16.50 16.07
N ALA A 114 -7.35 16.20 17.29
CA ALA A 114 -8.45 16.90 17.93
C ALA A 114 -8.18 18.40 18.16
N GLU A 115 -6.95 18.75 18.56
CA GLU A 115 -6.50 20.13 18.76
C GLU A 115 -6.44 20.92 17.45
N ASN A 116 -6.01 20.27 16.35
CA ASN A 116 -5.95 20.91 15.04
C ASN A 116 -7.34 21.21 14.43
N GLU A 117 -8.39 20.48 14.81
CA GLU A 117 -9.78 20.75 14.39
C GLU A 117 -10.47 21.88 15.18
N GLN A 118 -9.86 22.33 16.29
CA GLN A 118 -10.40 23.44 17.11
C GLN A 118 -9.78 24.81 16.77
N ASN A 119 -8.83 24.86 15.83
CA ASN A 119 -8.23 26.09 15.28
C ASN A 119 -8.84 26.44 13.92
#